data_AF-A0A561WCD3-F1
#
_entry.id   AF-A0A561WCD3-F1
#
_cell.length_a   1.000
_cell.length_b   1.000
_cell.length_c   1.000
_cell.angle_alpha   90.00
_cell.angle_beta   90.00
_cell.angle_gamma   90.00
#
_symmetry.space_group_name_H-M   'P 1'
#
loop_
_entity.id
_entity.type
_entity.pdbx_description
1 polymer ?
#
loop_
_entity_poly.entity_id
_entity_poly.type
_entity_poly.pdbx_seq_one_letter_code
_entity_poly.pdbx_strand_id
1 'polypeptide(L)' 'MSAVLADFPVLTPVTDEDLVLAARAVRVHVPESWPHGLLCRSERVPYPCRLARWGRATLAAAGLTEEEMA' A
#
# COMPACT_ATOMS: atom_id res chain seq x y z
N MET A 1 15.96 -12.07 -15.71
CA MET A 1 15.58 -12.36 -14.31
C MET A 1 14.95 -11.09 -13.76
N SER A 2 13.63 -11.06 -13.58
CA SER A 2 12.96 -9.92 -12.95
C SER A 2 13.28 -9.99 -11.46
N ALA A 3 14.07 -9.04 -10.94
CA ALA A 3 14.28 -8.95 -9.51
C ALA A 3 12.91 -8.71 -8.88
N VAL A 4 12.41 -9.70 -8.12
CA VAL A 4 11.23 -9.49 -7.28
C VAL A 4 11.65 -8.44 -6.26
N LEU A 5 11.32 -7.18 -6.51
CA LEU A 5 11.55 -6.12 -5.56
C LEU A 5 10.70 -6.43 -4.33
N ALA A 6 11.35 -6.82 -3.24
CA ALA A 6 10.70 -7.08 -1.96
C ALA A 6 9.85 -5.86 -1.53
N ASP A 7 8.81 -6.11 -0.75
CA ASP A 7 8.01 -5.02 -0.18
C ASP A 7 8.86 -4.12 0.73
N PHE A 8 8.39 -2.89 0.92
CA PHE A 8 9.01 -1.99 1.88
C PHE A 8 8.87 -2.58 3.29
N PRO A 9 9.90 -2.45 4.15
CA PRO A 9 9.80 -2.94 5.52
C PRO A 9 8.73 -2.17 6.29
N VAL A 10 8.01 -2.87 7.15
CA VAL A 10 7.17 -2.24 8.18
C VAL A 10 8.03 -2.09 9.42
N LEU A 11 8.22 -0.85 9.88
CA LEU A 11 9.01 -0.56 11.07
C LEU A 11 8.12 -0.67 12.31
N THR A 12 8.71 -1.19 13.40
CA THR A 12 8.04 -1.36 14.70
C THR A 12 8.92 -0.76 15.81
N PRO A 13 8.39 0.09 16.70
CA PRO A 13 7.00 0.56 16.74
C PRO A 13 6.66 1.43 15.53
N VAL A 14 5.40 1.36 15.08
CA VAL A 14 4.88 2.23 14.01
C VAL A 14 4.76 3.65 14.57
N THR A 15 5.29 4.64 13.87
CA THR A 15 5.22 6.05 14.28
C THR A 15 3.99 6.75 13.71
N ASP A 16 3.63 7.92 14.26
CA ASP A 16 2.57 8.76 13.70
C ASP A 16 2.86 9.20 12.25
N GLU A 17 4.14 9.42 11.91
CA GLU A 17 4.55 9.73 10.54
C GLU A 17 4.32 8.53 9.60
N ASP A 18 4.67 7.32 10.05
CA ASP A 18 4.39 6.08 9.31
C ASP A 18 2.89 5.91 9.06
N LEU A 19 2.05 6.22 10.04
CA LEU A 19 0.58 6.18 9.92
C LEU A 19 0.07 7.17 8.87
N VAL A 20 0.54 8.41 8.89
CA VAL A 20 0.15 9.43 7.90
C VAL A 20 0.55 9.00 6.49
N LEU A 21 1.78 8.49 6.33
CA LEU A 21 2.28 8.01 5.04
C LEU A 21 1.54 6.76 4.57
N ALA A 22 1.25 5.82 5.46
CA ALA A 22 0.51 4.60 5.15
C ALA A 22 -0.95 4.89 4.76
N ALA A 23 -1.63 5.77 5.50
CA ALA A 23 -2.98 6.25 5.18
C ALA A 23 -3.02 6.96 3.82
N ARG A 24 -2.00 7.76 3.51
CA ARG A 24 -1.86 8.37 2.18
C ARG A 24 -1.63 7.29 1.10
N ALA A 25 -0.79 6.30 1.38
CA ALA A 25 -0.47 5.24 0.43
C ALA A 25 -1.73 4.45 0.03
N VAL A 26 -2.57 4.05 0.99
CA VAL A 26 -3.81 3.30 0.68
C VAL A 26 -4.84 4.12 -0.11
N ARG A 27 -4.94 5.43 0.14
CA ARG A 27 -5.85 6.35 -0.59
C ARG A 27 -5.38 6.71 -1.99
N VAL A 28 -4.07 6.83 -2.18
CA VAL A 28 -3.48 7.21 -3.48
C VAL A 28 -3.37 5.98 -4.39
N HIS A 29 -2.86 4.89 -3.86
CA HIS A 29 -2.58 3.65 -4.60
C HIS A 29 -3.79 2.71 -4.56
N VAL A 30 -4.89 3.14 -5.16
CA VAL A 30 -6.14 2.37 -5.31
C VAL A 30 -6.15 1.56 -6.61
N PRO A 31 -6.95 0.47 -6.69
CA PRO A 31 -7.14 -0.25 -7.93
C PRO A 31 -7.92 0.59 -8.94
N GLU A 32 -7.55 0.50 -10.21
CA GLU A 32 -8.28 1.08 -11.34
C GLU A 32 -8.33 0.05 -12.48
N SER A 33 -9.46 -0.01 -13.18
CA SER A 33 -9.64 -0.94 -14.31
C SER A 33 -9.10 -0.34 -15.59
N TRP A 34 -8.20 -1.05 -16.26
CA TRP A 34 -7.58 -0.66 -17.52
C TRP A 34 -7.76 -1.79 -18.56
N PRO A 35 -7.63 -1.52 -19.88
CA PRO A 35 -7.81 -2.54 -20.91
C PRO A 35 -6.91 -3.79 -20.75
N HIS A 36 -5.78 -3.67 -20.06
CA HIS A 36 -4.79 -4.72 -19.85
C HIS A 36 -4.78 -5.31 -18.43
N GLY A 37 -5.75 -4.94 -17.57
CA GLY A 37 -5.91 -5.52 -16.24
C GLY A 37 -6.18 -4.50 -15.14
N LEU A 38 -6.24 -4.99 -13.90
CA LEU A 38 -6.40 -4.16 -12.70
C LEU A 38 -5.05 -3.61 -12.26
N LEU A 39 -4.85 -2.31 -12.42
CA LEU A 39 -3.59 -1.64 -12.09
C LEU A 39 -3.75 -0.69 -10.91
N CYS A 40 -2.63 -0.40 -10.25
CA CYS A 40 -2.56 0.72 -9.34
C CYS A 40 -2.68 2.03 -10.14
N ARG A 41 -3.67 2.87 -9.80
CA ARG A 41 -3.91 4.17 -10.45
C ARG A 41 -2.67 5.07 -10.53
N SER A 42 -1.84 5.06 -9.48
CA SER A 42 -0.64 5.90 -9.40
C SER A 42 0.56 5.30 -10.14
N GLU A 43 0.88 4.03 -9.85
CA GLU A 43 2.13 3.41 -10.31
C GLU A 43 2.01 2.73 -11.68
N ARG A 44 0.79 2.46 -12.15
CA ARG A 44 0.51 1.71 -13.40
C ARG A 44 1.20 0.34 -13.46
N VAL A 45 1.34 -0.29 -12.31
CA VAL A 45 1.75 -1.70 -12.16
C VAL A 45 0.57 -2.52 -11.66
N PRO A 46 0.60 -3.88 -11.77
CA PRO A 46 -0.47 -4.72 -11.26
C PRO A 46 -0.83 -4.38 -9.81
N TYR A 47 -2.13 -4.22 -9.55
CA TYR A 47 -2.64 -3.96 -8.20
C TYR A 47 -2.70 -5.27 -7.39
N PRO A 48 -2.32 -5.27 -6.08
CA PRO A 48 -1.78 -4.15 -5.32
C PRO A 48 -0.31 -3.87 -5.64
N CYS A 49 0.08 -2.59 -5.73
CA CYS A 49 1.50 -2.22 -5.86
C CYS A 49 2.22 -2.27 -4.49
N ARG A 50 3.56 -2.13 -4.50
CA ARG A 50 4.38 -2.16 -3.27
C ARG A 50 3.94 -1.14 -2.22
N LEU A 51 3.56 0.07 -2.63
CA LEU A 51 3.10 1.12 -1.71
C LEU A 51 1.71 0.83 -1.13
N ALA A 52 0.80 0.25 -1.94
CA ALA A 52 -0.49 -0.20 -1.43
C ALA A 52 -0.33 -1.34 -0.40
N ARG A 53 0.55 -2.30 -0.67
CA ARG A 53 0.85 -3.41 0.26
C ARG A 53 1.50 -2.91 1.55
N TRP A 54 2.51 -2.05 1.44
CA TRP A 54 3.17 -1.44 2.59
C TRP A 54 2.20 -0.63 3.44
N GLY A 55 1.37 0.23 2.83
CA GLY A 55 0.40 1.04 3.56
C GLY A 55 -0.58 0.18 4.38
N ARG A 56 -1.15 -0.87 3.78
CA ARG A 56 -2.02 -1.82 4.49
C ARG A 56 -1.29 -2.54 5.62
N ALA A 57 -0.06 -2.99 5.38
CA ALA A 57 0.72 -3.71 6.39
C ALA A 57 1.11 -2.83 7.58
N THR A 58 1.49 -1.57 7.34
CA THR A 58 1.82 -0.59 8.39
C THR A 58 0.60 -0.24 9.24
N LEU A 59 -0.56 0.00 8.61
CA LEU A 59 -1.80 0.30 9.33
C LEU A 59 -2.27 -0.91 10.17
N ALA A 60 -2.19 -2.11 9.61
CA ALA A 60 -2.48 -3.34 10.34
C ALA A 60 -1.53 -3.58 11.53
N ALA A 61 -0.23 -3.27 11.38
CA ALA A 61 0.75 -3.37 12.47
C ALA A 61 0.47 -2.37 13.61
N ALA A 62 -0.22 -1.27 13.34
CA ALA A 62 -0.72 -0.33 14.34
C ALA A 62 -2.10 -0.71 14.92
N GLY A 63 -2.69 -1.82 14.48
CA GLY A 63 -3.98 -2.31 14.97
C GLY A 63 -5.21 -1.69 14.29
N LEU A 64 -5.03 -0.94 13.18
CA LEU A 64 -6.13 -0.36 12.41
C LEU A 64 -6.73 -1.40 11.45
N THR A 65 -8.06 -1.43 11.37
CA THR A 65 -8.85 -2.33 10.53
C THR A 65 -9.10 -1.76 9.15
N GLU A 66 -9.47 -2.60 8.16
CA GLU A 66 -9.78 -2.10 6.81
C GLU A 66 -10.95 -1.11 6.78
N GLU A 67 -11.90 -1.25 7.69
CA GLU A 67 -13.00 -0.29 7.84
C GLU A 67 -12.51 1.11 8.27
N GLU A 68 -11.41 1.20 9.01
CA GLU A 68 -10.80 2.46 9.45
C GLU A 68 -9.86 3.06 8.38
N MET A 69 -9.55 2.33 7.31
CA MET A 69 -8.66 2.76 6.22
C MET A 69 -9.38 3.45 5.04
N ALA A 70 -10.72 3.36 4.96
CA ALA A 70 -11.55 3.94 3.89
C ALA A 70 -11.78 5.46 4.08
#